data_AF-A0A3D5MU63-F1
#
_entry.id   AF-A0A3D5MU63-F1
#
_cell.length_a   1.000
_cell.length_b   1.000
_cell.length_c   1.000
_cell.angle_alpha   90.00
_cell.angle_beta   90.00
_cell.angle_gamma   90.00
#
_symmetry.space_group_name_H-M   'P 1'
#
loop_
_entity.id
_entity.type
_entity.pdbx_description
1 polymer ?
#
loop_
_entity_poly.entity_id
_entity_poly.type
_entity_poly.pdbx_seq_one_letter_code
_entity_poly.pdbx_strand_id
1 'polypeptide(L)'
;MDEEIIRIEDIIDVLKKRWKIIISVTVIATIISAIISFFVIAPKYEASTKLFIGKEQNQSADQSYNNNDVQMYQKLLKTYAEVITTNDLVGRAINNTNLNLKSLDVLGSLTVTPRADTQILEISYTNTDPEVALNQYT
;
A
#
# COMPACT_ATOMS: atom_id res chain seq x y z
N MET A 1 -19.12 34.31 42.68
CA MET A 1 -18.29 33.65 41.66
C MET A 1 -18.40 34.55 40.46
N ASP A 2 -17.38 35.37 40.21
CA ASP A 2 -17.39 36.27 39.07
C ASP A 2 -17.19 35.43 37.81
N GLU A 3 -18.19 35.42 36.93
CA GLU A 3 -18.04 34.84 35.60
C GLU A 3 -17.06 35.75 34.84
N GLU A 4 -15.82 35.30 34.64
CA GLU A 4 -14.88 35.95 33.73
C GLU A 4 -15.41 35.80 32.30
N ILE A 5 -16.17 36.80 31.83
CA ILE A 5 -16.67 36.86 30.46
C ILE A 5 -15.50 37.29 29.57
N ILE A 6 -14.76 36.30 29.04
CA ILE A 6 -13.69 36.54 28.07
C ILE A 6 -14.30 37.12 26.79
N ARG A 7 -13.94 38.36 26.43
CA ARG A 7 -14.39 38.99 25.19
C ARG A 7 -13.46 38.60 24.04
N ILE A 8 -14.02 38.45 22.84
CA ILE A 8 -13.27 38.06 21.64
C ILE A 8 -12.16 39.09 21.29
N GLU A 9 -12.38 40.37 21.56
CA GLU A 9 -11.38 41.42 21.37
C GLU A 9 -10.11 41.19 22.21
N ASP A 10 -10.26 40.74 23.46
CA ASP A 10 -9.13 40.47 24.36
C ASP A 10 -8.23 39.34 23.80
N ILE A 11 -8.84 38.34 23.16
CA ILE A 11 -8.12 37.24 22.50
C ILE A 11 -7.35 37.75 21.27
N ILE A 12 -7.96 38.62 20.46
CA ILE A 12 -7.34 39.19 19.26
C ILE A 12 -6.14 40.06 19.62
N ASP A 13 -6.24 40.85 20.69
CA ASP A 13 -5.14 41.71 21.14
C ASP A 13 -3.94 40.91 21.66
N VAL A 14 -4.20 39.83 22.39
CA VAL A 14 -3.15 38.89 22.82
C VAL A 14 -2.48 38.23 21.61
N LEU A 15 -3.26 37.84 20.60
CA LEU A 15 -2.75 37.22 19.38
C LEU A 15 -1.86 38.17 18.57
N LYS A 16 -2.30 39.42 18.38
CA LYS A 16 -1.50 40.48 17.72
C LYS A 16 -0.21 40.77 18.47
N LYS A 17 -0.28 40.86 19.81
CA LYS A 17 0.90 41.13 20.66
C LYS A 17 1.95 40.02 20.57
N ARG A 18 1.52 38.77 20.37
CA ARG A 18 2.40 37.58 20.27
C ARG A 18 2.60 37.08 18.84
N TRP A 19 2.13 37.78 17.81
CA TRP A 19 2.13 37.28 16.43
C TRP A 19 3.52 36.90 15.91
N LYS A 20 4.57 37.62 16.33
CA LYS A 20 5.97 37.27 16.02
C LYS A 20 6.40 35.90 16.57
N ILE A 21 5.97 35.57 17.79
CA ILE A 21 6.26 34.26 18.41
C ILE A 21 5.51 33.16 17.65
N ILE A 22 4.24 33.41 17.32
CA ILE A 22 3.42 32.46 16.58
C ILE A 22 4.05 32.16 15.22
N ILE A 23 4.41 33.21 14.46
CA ILE A 23 5.09 33.06 13.16
C ILE A 23 6.41 32.30 13.33
N SER A 24 7.23 32.64 14.33
CA SER A 24 8.51 31.98 14.56
C SER A 24 8.35 30.47 14.81
N VAL A 25 7.45 30.09 15.71
CA VAL A 25 7.18 28.68 16.03
C VAL A 25 6.62 27.95 14.81
N THR A 26 5.69 28.56 14.08
CA THR A 26 5.15 27.98 12.84
C THR A 26 6.25 27.74 11.82
N VAL A 27 7.13 28.73 11.56
CA VAL A 27 8.24 28.61 10.61
C VAL A 27 9.20 27.51 11.03
N ILE A 28 9.58 27.44 12.31
CA ILE A 28 10.46 26.39 12.84
C ILE A 28 9.81 25.02 12.67
N ALA A 29 8.54 24.86 13.04
CA ALA A 29 7.82 23.61 12.88
C ALA A 29 7.71 23.19 11.41
N THR A 30 7.42 24.12 10.49
CA THR A 30 7.38 23.86 9.05
C THR A 30 8.73 23.44 8.51
N ILE A 31 9.82 24.09 8.91
CA ILE A 31 11.18 23.72 8.47
C ILE A 31 11.53 22.32 8.95
N ILE A 32 11.27 22.00 10.23
CA ILE A 32 11.53 20.66 10.78
C ILE A 32 10.71 19.61 10.02
N SER A 33 9.43 19.89 9.78
CA SER A 33 8.53 18.99 9.06
C SER A 33 9.00 18.77 7.61
N ALA A 34 9.46 19.82 6.92
CA ALA A 34 10.03 19.73 5.58
C ALA A 34 11.30 18.88 5.57
N ILE A 35 12.23 19.09 6.52
CA ILE A 35 13.46 18.30 6.61
C ILE A 35 13.11 16.81 6.79
N ILE A 36 12.21 16.49 7.71
CA ILE A 36 11.79 15.10 7.94
C ILE A 36 11.12 14.53 6.67
N SER A 37 10.18 15.24 6.07
CA SER A 37 9.41 14.74 4.94
C SER A 37 10.26 14.53 3.69
N PHE A 38 11.26 15.38 3.43
CA PHE A 38 12.06 15.30 2.21
C PHE A 38 13.35 14.49 2.36
N PHE A 39 13.95 14.45 3.57
CA PHE A 39 15.24 13.78 3.78
C PHE A 39 15.15 12.49 4.57
N VAL A 40 14.10 12.27 5.37
CA VAL A 40 13.98 11.08 6.23
C VAL A 40 12.98 10.08 5.68
N ILE A 41 11.87 10.54 5.11
CA ILE A 41 10.85 9.65 4.54
C ILE A 41 11.26 9.27 3.12
N ALA A 42 11.73 8.04 2.95
CA ALA A 42 12.02 7.49 1.62
C ALA A 42 10.73 7.38 0.78
N PRO A 43 10.77 7.72 -0.53
CA PRO A 43 9.64 7.50 -1.41
C PRO A 43 9.31 6.01 -1.46
N LYS A 44 8.02 5.66 -1.47
CA LYS A 44 7.54 4.28 -1.61
C LYS A 44 6.89 4.13 -2.98
N TYR A 45 7.36 3.16 -3.74
CA TYR A 45 6.84 2.78 -5.05
C TYR A 45 6.09 1.47 -4.92
N GLU A 46 4.91 1.40 -5.53
CA GLU A 46 4.07 0.21 -5.53
C GLU A 46 3.91 -0.31 -6.96
N ALA A 47 4.23 -1.58 -7.16
CA ALA A 47 3.88 -2.33 -8.36
C ALA A 47 2.71 -3.25 -8.03
N SER A 48 1.71 -3.34 -8.92
CA SER A 48 0.56 -4.22 -8.72
C SER A 48 0.18 -4.98 -9.98
N THR A 49 -0.26 -6.22 -9.80
CA THR A 49 -0.78 -7.07 -10.87
C THR A 49 -2.08 -7.73 -10.42
N LYS A 50 -2.96 -8.01 -11.39
CA LYS A 50 -4.27 -8.63 -11.17
C LYS A 50 -4.31 -9.96 -11.89
N LEU A 51 -4.53 -11.02 -11.13
CA LEU A 51 -4.64 -12.38 -11.62
C LEU A 51 -6.11 -12.81 -11.60
N PHE A 52 -6.63 -13.24 -12.74
CA PHE A 52 -7.94 -13.87 -12.83
C PHE A 52 -7.81 -15.37 -12.55
N ILE A 53 -8.59 -15.88 -11.61
CA ILE A 53 -8.60 -17.29 -11.21
C ILE A 53 -9.87 -17.94 -11.74
N GLY A 54 -9.76 -18.84 -12.70
CA GLY A 54 -10.92 -19.51 -13.29
C GLY A 54 -10.54 -20.73 -14.11
N LYS A 55 -11.51 -21.26 -14.86
CA LYS A 55 -11.27 -22.34 -15.82
C LYS A 55 -10.39 -21.84 -16.96
N GLU A 56 -9.42 -22.67 -17.35
CA GLU A 56 -8.66 -22.44 -18.56
C GLU A 56 -9.58 -22.65 -19.77
N GLN A 57 -9.68 -21.64 -20.63
CA GLN A 57 -10.56 -21.68 -21.80
C GLN A 57 -9.91 -22.51 -22.91
N ASN A 58 -9.85 -23.83 -22.71
CA ASN A 58 -9.45 -24.77 -23.76
C ASN A 58 -10.59 -24.93 -24.78
N GLN A 59 -10.24 -25.01 -26.07
CA GLN A 59 -11.15 -25.02 -27.24
C GLN A 59 -12.13 -26.22 -27.33
N SER A 60 -12.19 -27.07 -26.31
CA SER A 60 -13.10 -28.21 -26.28
C SER A 60 -14.50 -27.76 -25.88
N ALA A 61 -15.47 -28.01 -26.76
CA ALA A 61 -16.79 -27.42 -26.85
C ALA A 61 -17.79 -27.71 -25.70
N ASP A 62 -17.33 -27.98 -24.48
CA ASP A 62 -18.21 -28.41 -23.38
C ASP A 62 -17.85 -27.86 -21.98
N GLN A 63 -17.12 -26.73 -21.92
CA GLN A 63 -16.84 -26.05 -20.65
C GLN A 63 -17.94 -25.02 -20.33
N SER A 64 -19.16 -25.50 -20.05
CA SER A 64 -20.19 -24.62 -19.49
C SER A 64 -19.72 -24.08 -18.14
N TYR A 65 -19.66 -22.76 -18.05
CA TYR A 65 -19.24 -22.03 -16.85
C TYR A 65 -20.47 -21.74 -16.00
N ASN A 66 -20.60 -22.40 -14.86
CA ASN A 66 -21.80 -22.32 -14.03
C ASN A 66 -21.54 -21.53 -12.72
N ASN A 67 -22.63 -21.21 -11.99
CA ASN A 67 -22.52 -20.46 -10.73
C ASN A 67 -21.73 -21.19 -9.63
N ASN A 68 -21.73 -22.54 -9.62
CA ASN A 68 -20.93 -23.30 -8.66
C ASN A 68 -19.44 -23.14 -8.93
N ASP A 69 -19.03 -23.05 -10.21
CA ASP A 69 -17.66 -22.78 -10.60
C ASP A 69 -17.21 -21.40 -10.09
N VAL A 70 -18.03 -20.35 -10.30
CA VAL A 70 -17.76 -18.99 -9.79
C VAL A 70 -17.52 -19.01 -8.29
N GLN A 71 -18.43 -19.64 -7.52
CA GLN A 71 -18.33 -19.71 -6.07
C GLN A 71 -17.12 -20.53 -5.61
N MET A 72 -16.78 -21.60 -6.33
CA MET A 72 -15.58 -22.39 -6.05
C MET A 72 -14.32 -21.54 -6.22
N TYR A 73 -14.17 -20.84 -7.35
CA TYR A 73 -13.00 -20.00 -7.60
C TYR A 73 -12.89 -18.83 -6.61
N GLN A 74 -14.02 -18.19 -6.26
CA GLN A 74 -14.05 -17.17 -5.22
C GLN A 74 -13.54 -17.71 -3.86
N LYS A 75 -13.86 -18.97 -3.51
CA LYS A 75 -13.35 -19.61 -2.28
C LYS A 75 -11.86 -19.92 -2.36
N LEU A 76 -11.36 -20.34 -3.54
CA LEU A 76 -9.96 -20.68 -3.76
C LEU A 76 -9.02 -19.47 -3.71
N LEU A 77 -9.53 -18.24 -3.90
CA LEU A 77 -8.71 -17.03 -3.81
C LEU A 77 -7.91 -16.94 -2.50
N LYS A 78 -8.50 -17.37 -1.37
CA LYS A 78 -7.81 -17.37 -0.07
C LYS A 78 -6.66 -18.37 -0.04
N THR A 79 -6.89 -19.58 -0.53
CA THR A 79 -5.85 -20.61 -0.63
C THR A 79 -4.70 -20.15 -1.51
N TYR A 80 -5.00 -19.56 -2.67
CA TYR A 80 -3.94 -19.05 -3.56
C TYR A 80 -3.23 -17.83 -2.97
N ALA A 81 -3.93 -16.96 -2.24
CA ALA A 81 -3.29 -15.86 -1.52
C ALA A 81 -2.25 -16.38 -0.49
N GLU A 82 -2.61 -17.42 0.25
CA GLU A 82 -1.72 -18.04 1.23
C GLU A 82 -0.52 -18.72 0.55
N VAL A 83 -0.74 -19.45 -0.55
CA VAL A 83 0.33 -20.08 -1.33
C VAL A 83 1.30 -19.05 -1.88
N ILE A 84 0.82 -17.92 -2.40
CA ILE A 84 1.67 -16.84 -2.91
C ILE A 84 2.52 -16.21 -1.80
N THR A 85 2.00 -16.16 -0.59
CA THR A 85 2.69 -15.60 0.58
C THR A 85 3.65 -16.61 1.24
N THR A 86 3.92 -17.76 0.61
CA THR A 86 4.91 -18.71 1.11
C THR A 86 6.33 -18.33 0.73
N ASN A 87 7.27 -18.57 1.64
CA ASN A 87 8.70 -18.29 1.42
C ASN A 87 9.27 -19.11 0.24
N ASP A 88 8.85 -20.37 0.07
CA ASP A 88 9.32 -21.20 -1.05
C ASP A 88 8.91 -20.63 -2.40
N LEU A 89 7.64 -20.22 -2.56
CA LEU A 89 7.18 -19.65 -3.84
C LEU A 89 7.83 -18.31 -4.13
N VAL A 90 7.90 -17.42 -3.15
CA VAL A 90 8.58 -16.11 -3.31
C VAL A 90 10.07 -16.30 -3.60
N GLY A 91 10.74 -17.23 -2.91
CA GLY A 91 12.16 -17.53 -3.17
C GLY A 91 12.39 -18.07 -4.58
N ARG A 92 11.52 -18.96 -5.06
CA ARG A 92 11.56 -19.43 -6.46
C ARG A 92 11.34 -18.30 -7.45
N ALA A 93 10.40 -17.38 -7.18
CA ALA A 93 10.16 -16.23 -8.04
C ALA A 93 11.39 -15.31 -8.11
N ILE A 94 12.02 -15.02 -6.96
CA ILE A 94 13.24 -14.20 -6.91
C ILE A 94 14.41 -14.88 -7.63
N ASN A 95 14.58 -16.19 -7.49
CA ASN A 95 15.63 -16.94 -8.18
C ASN A 95 15.53 -16.88 -9.72
N ASN A 96 14.35 -16.61 -10.26
CA ASN A 96 14.15 -16.39 -11.71
C ASN A 96 14.47 -14.94 -12.13
N THR A 97 14.77 -14.05 -11.19
CA THR A 97 15.18 -12.67 -11.45
C THR A 97 16.67 -12.50 -11.19
N ASN A 98 17.32 -11.54 -11.86
CA ASN A 98 18.72 -11.20 -11.58
C ASN A 98 18.88 -10.29 -10.33
N LEU A 99 17.90 -10.28 -9.43
CA LEU A 99 17.86 -9.38 -8.27
C LEU A 99 18.37 -10.10 -7.02
N ASN A 100 19.32 -9.49 -6.31
CA ASN A 100 19.85 -10.02 -5.05
C ASN A 100 18.96 -9.62 -3.87
N LEU A 101 17.76 -10.20 -3.80
CA LEU A 101 16.78 -9.96 -2.73
C LEU A 101 16.63 -11.20 -1.84
N LYS A 102 16.36 -11.00 -0.55
CA LYS A 102 15.96 -12.10 0.33
C LYS A 102 14.45 -12.24 0.29
N SER A 103 13.95 -13.48 0.23
CA SER A 103 12.51 -13.78 0.26
C SER A 103 11.79 -13.16 1.46
N LEU A 104 12.46 -13.10 2.61
CA LEU A 104 11.89 -12.52 3.84
C LEU A 104 11.63 -11.02 3.70
N ASP A 105 12.53 -10.29 3.04
CA ASP A 105 12.40 -8.85 2.81
C ASP A 105 11.27 -8.57 1.83
N VAL A 106 11.12 -9.43 0.82
CA VAL A 106 10.01 -9.36 -0.15
C VAL A 106 8.68 -9.64 0.52
N LEU A 107 8.59 -10.70 1.34
CA LEU A 107 7.37 -11.05 2.08
C LEU A 107 6.89 -9.92 3.00
N GLY A 108 7.81 -9.18 3.61
CA GLY A 108 7.47 -8.04 4.47
C GLY A 108 6.80 -6.87 3.74
N SER A 109 6.96 -6.80 2.40
CA SER A 109 6.43 -5.71 1.57
C SER A 109 5.50 -6.19 0.46
N LEU A 110 5.14 -7.49 0.47
CA LEU A 110 4.21 -8.13 -0.45
C LEU A 110 2.81 -8.15 0.17
N THR A 111 1.82 -7.73 -0.60
CA THR A 111 0.40 -7.77 -0.22
C THR A 111 -0.37 -8.56 -1.27
N VAL A 112 -1.09 -9.59 -0.83
CA VAL A 112 -1.93 -10.42 -1.71
C VAL A 112 -3.37 -10.33 -1.23
N THR A 113 -4.23 -9.70 -2.03
CA THR A 113 -5.60 -9.37 -1.65
C THR A 113 -6.62 -9.96 -2.64
N PRO A 114 -7.46 -10.91 -2.20
CA PRO A 114 -8.66 -11.29 -2.92
C PRO A 114 -9.62 -10.10 -3.06
N ARG A 115 -10.04 -9.76 -4.28
CA ARG A 115 -11.05 -8.74 -4.50
C ARG A 115 -12.44 -9.33 -4.24
N ALA A 116 -13.15 -8.75 -3.27
CA ALA A 116 -14.45 -9.22 -2.79
C ALA A 116 -15.44 -9.44 -3.94
N ASP A 117 -16.19 -10.55 -3.88
CA ASP A 117 -17.21 -10.95 -4.87
C ASP A 117 -16.71 -11.08 -6.32
N THR A 118 -15.40 -11.14 -6.52
CA THR A 118 -14.79 -11.34 -7.84
C THR A 118 -13.92 -12.59 -7.86
N GLN A 119 -13.46 -12.97 -9.05
CA GLN A 119 -12.45 -14.00 -9.26
C GLN A 119 -11.03 -13.41 -9.42
N ILE A 120 -10.83 -12.18 -8.94
CA ILE A 120 -9.60 -11.43 -9.11
C ILE A 120 -8.79 -11.50 -7.83
N LEU A 121 -7.55 -11.97 -7.95
CA LEU A 121 -6.53 -11.85 -6.94
C LEU A 121 -5.60 -10.70 -7.31
N GLU A 122 -5.43 -9.73 -6.43
CA GLU A 122 -4.47 -8.65 -6.63
C GLU A 122 -3.22 -8.91 -5.81
N ILE A 123 -2.08 -8.72 -6.44
CA ILE A 123 -0.76 -8.85 -5.82
C ILE A 123 -0.10 -7.48 -5.96
N SER A 124 0.30 -6.88 -4.85
CA SER A 124 1.07 -5.65 -4.84
C SER A 124 2.37 -5.79 -4.05
N TYR A 125 3.40 -5.11 -4.52
CA TYR A 125 4.71 -5.10 -3.90
C TYR A 125 5.17 -3.66 -3.74
N THR A 126 5.52 -3.27 -2.52
CA THR A 126 6.03 -1.93 -2.22
C THR A 126 7.53 -1.97 -2.01
N ASN A 127 8.28 -1.07 -2.66
CA ASN A 127 9.70 -0.91 -2.43
C ASN A 127 10.09 0.58 -2.42
N THR A 128 11.17 0.92 -1.72
CA THR A 128 11.76 2.26 -1.75
C THR A 128 12.60 2.52 -2.99
N ASP A 129 13.04 1.46 -3.68
CA ASP A 129 13.78 1.55 -4.94
C ASP A 129 12.83 1.46 -6.16
N PRO A 130 12.75 2.52 -7.00
CA PRO A 130 11.87 2.54 -8.16
C PRO A 130 12.23 1.49 -9.23
N GLU A 131 13.50 1.12 -9.39
CA GLU A 131 13.91 0.13 -10.40
C GLU A 131 13.49 -1.29 -10.02
N VAL A 132 13.51 -1.60 -8.72
CA VAL A 132 13.06 -2.90 -8.19
C VAL A 132 11.54 -3.04 -8.31
N ALA A 133 10.79 -1.95 -8.18
CA ALA A 133 9.34 -1.95 -8.39
C ALA A 133 8.96 -2.06 -9.88
N LEU A 134 9.68 -1.39 -10.79
CA LEU A 134 9.32 -1.33 -12.21
C LEU A 134 9.70 -2.58 -13.01
N ASN A 135 10.82 -3.24 -12.70
CA ASN A 135 11.34 -4.39 -13.48
C ASN A 135 10.51 -5.68 -13.37
N GLN A 136 9.36 -5.69 -12.67
CA GLN A 136 8.43 -6.83 -12.66
C GLN A 136 7.54 -6.93 -13.91
N TYR A 137 7.64 -5.98 -14.86
CA TYR A 137 6.82 -5.94 -16.09
C TYR A 137 7.50 -6.47 -17.37
N THR A 138 8.80 -6.77 -17.36
CA THR A 138 9.54 -7.28 -18.54
C THR A 138 9.97 -8.72 -18.33
#